data_AF-A0A9E0NJR5-F1
#
_entry.id   AF-A0A9E0NJR5-F1
#
_cell.length_a   1.000
_cell.length_b   1.000
_cell.length_c   1.000
_cell.angle_alpha   90.00
_cell.angle_beta   90.00
_cell.angle_gamma   90.00
#
_symmetry.space_group_name_H-M   'P 1'
#
loop_
_entity.id
_entity.type
_entity.pdbx_description
1 polymer ?
#
loop_
_entity_poly.entity_id
_entity_poly.type
_entity_poly.pdbx_seq_one_letter_code
_entity_poly.pdbx_strand_id
1 'polypeptide(L)'
;PTPAATPLTDAEQNAAREALMAHEGEWDCSAPAPFDRTVRRLLVEDGSASVVSPAGFPGPVVIGGATGATVFRKSGSGWSGYMIDPISSVQAVRYGSAGLYLITKVTREGGGPLGVALLPTGGGALVCAGLASPEALNAPAEHPEFVRLSLDNAGKGSLIAKGEREAKPPLWFRYDTTDAGATWSAAKAIPGPAGTDLDAPDQTKVPAALAREIAAS
;
A
#
# COMPACT_ATOMS: atom_id res chain seq x y z
N PRO A 1 -3.35 -7.92 -33.52
CA PRO A 1 -3.44 -6.74 -32.62
C PRO A 1 -4.84 -6.60 -32.01
N THR A 2 -5.00 -6.99 -30.75
CA THR A 2 -6.24 -6.72 -29.99
C THR A 2 -6.34 -5.20 -29.79
N PRO A 3 -7.48 -4.56 -30.08
CA PRO A 3 -7.63 -3.11 -29.91
C PRO A 3 -7.31 -2.71 -28.46
N ALA A 4 -6.73 -1.52 -28.29
CA ALA A 4 -6.56 -0.91 -26.98
C ALA A 4 -7.95 -0.78 -26.34
N ALA A 5 -8.05 -1.07 -25.04
CA ALA A 5 -9.31 -0.84 -24.32
C ALA A 5 -9.64 0.65 -24.37
N THR A 6 -10.90 1.00 -24.64
CA THR A 6 -11.38 2.38 -24.57
C THR A 6 -11.16 2.90 -23.14
N PRO A 7 -10.43 4.01 -22.92
CA PRO A 7 -10.25 4.59 -21.59
C PRO A 7 -11.59 4.85 -20.89
N LEU A 8 -11.60 4.77 -19.55
CA LEU A 8 -12.77 5.19 -18.77
C LEU A 8 -13.04 6.68 -18.98
N THR A 9 -14.31 7.03 -19.19
CA THR A 9 -14.79 8.41 -19.20
C THR A 9 -14.71 9.02 -17.80
N ASP A 10 -14.66 10.35 -17.70
CA ASP A 10 -14.61 11.05 -16.40
C ASP A 10 -15.80 10.68 -15.50
N ALA A 11 -16.99 10.48 -16.09
CA ALA A 11 -18.18 10.05 -15.36
C ALA A 11 -18.02 8.64 -14.77
N GLU A 12 -17.46 7.69 -15.53
CA GLU A 12 -17.18 6.34 -15.05
C GLU A 12 -16.09 6.35 -13.96
N GLN A 13 -15.06 7.17 -14.12
CA GLN A 13 -14.02 7.32 -13.10
C GLN A 13 -14.59 7.88 -11.80
N ASN A 14 -15.43 8.91 -11.87
CA ASN A 14 -16.05 9.52 -10.69
C ASN A 14 -17.02 8.55 -10.00
N ALA A 15 -17.87 7.85 -10.74
CA ALA A 15 -18.77 6.84 -10.19
C ALA A 15 -18.00 5.70 -9.50
N ALA A 16 -16.90 5.24 -10.10
CA ALA A 16 -16.05 4.22 -9.48
C ALA A 16 -15.35 4.72 -8.22
N ARG A 17 -14.89 5.98 -8.19
CA ARG A 17 -14.35 6.60 -6.96
C ARG A 17 -15.41 6.69 -5.88
N GLU A 18 -16.62 7.12 -6.21
CA GLU A 18 -17.74 7.18 -5.27
C GLU A 18 -18.06 5.80 -4.69
N ALA A 19 -18.09 4.76 -5.54
CA ALA A 19 -18.31 3.38 -5.10
C ALA A 19 -17.22 2.89 -4.13
N LEU A 20 -15.95 3.25 -4.36
CA LEU A 20 -14.85 2.91 -3.44
C LEU A 20 -15.01 3.58 -2.07
N MET A 21 -15.45 4.84 -2.07
CA MET A 21 -15.62 5.65 -0.86
C MET A 21 -16.90 5.30 -0.09
N ALA A 22 -17.94 4.81 -0.76
CA ALA A 22 -19.18 4.40 -0.13
C ALA A 22 -19.00 3.26 0.90
N HIS A 23 -17.91 2.51 0.80
CA HIS A 23 -17.54 1.42 1.71
C HIS A 23 -16.35 1.78 2.63
N GLU A 24 -16.01 3.06 2.76
CA GLU A 24 -14.96 3.51 3.69
C GLU A 24 -15.27 3.02 5.13
N GLY A 25 -14.33 2.27 5.72
CA GLY A 25 -14.49 1.67 7.05
C GLY A 25 -15.15 0.28 7.07
N GLU A 26 -15.70 -0.20 5.95
CA GLU A 26 -16.29 -1.54 5.82
C GLU A 26 -15.33 -2.55 5.17
N TRP A 27 -14.21 -2.07 4.63
CA TRP A 27 -13.22 -2.91 3.97
C TRP A 27 -12.49 -3.81 4.98
N ASP A 28 -12.70 -5.13 4.86
CA ASP A 28 -11.79 -6.12 5.45
C ASP A 28 -10.61 -6.31 4.51
N CYS A 29 -9.47 -5.70 4.83
CA CYS A 29 -8.30 -5.79 3.98
C CYS A 29 -7.76 -7.23 3.84
N SER A 30 -8.10 -8.12 4.76
CA SER A 30 -7.67 -9.52 4.75
C SER A 30 -8.45 -10.37 3.74
N ALA A 31 -9.60 -9.88 3.29
CA ALA A 31 -10.49 -10.54 2.35
C ALA A 31 -10.46 -9.87 0.96
N PRO A 32 -10.74 -10.65 -0.12
CA PRO A 32 -10.94 -10.05 -1.43
C PRO A 32 -12.09 -9.04 -1.42
N ALA A 33 -11.82 -7.85 -1.94
CA ALA A 33 -12.83 -6.82 -2.11
C ALA A 33 -13.76 -7.18 -3.29
N PRO A 34 -15.09 -6.99 -3.16
CA PRO A 34 -16.06 -7.25 -4.23
C PRO A 34 -16.05 -6.15 -5.30
N PHE A 35 -14.87 -5.80 -5.83
CA PHE A 35 -14.75 -4.80 -6.88
C PHE A 35 -15.47 -5.24 -8.15
N ASP A 36 -16.35 -4.37 -8.65
CA ASP A 36 -16.90 -4.53 -9.99
C ASP A 36 -15.82 -4.26 -11.06
N ARG A 37 -16.20 -4.51 -12.31
CA ARG A 37 -15.32 -4.32 -13.47
C ARG A 37 -14.83 -2.87 -13.61
N THR A 38 -15.67 -1.88 -13.35
CA THR A 38 -15.33 -0.47 -13.55
C THR A 38 -14.32 -0.02 -12.49
N VAL A 39 -14.52 -0.41 -11.24
CA VAL A 39 -13.58 -0.18 -10.13
C VAL A 39 -12.25 -0.85 -10.40
N ARG A 40 -12.24 -2.13 -10.82
CA ARG A 40 -11.00 -2.83 -11.17
C ARG A 40 -10.21 -2.12 -12.26
N ARG A 41 -10.90 -1.64 -13.30
CA ARG A 41 -10.28 -0.86 -14.38
C ARG A 41 -9.68 0.44 -13.86
N LEU A 42 -10.43 1.21 -13.08
CA LEU A 42 -9.94 2.45 -12.48
C LEU A 42 -8.64 2.19 -11.71
N LEU A 43 -8.62 1.18 -10.86
CA LEU A 43 -7.47 0.85 -9.99
C LEU A 43 -6.21 0.41 -10.73
N VAL A 44 -6.31 -0.10 -11.96
CA VAL A 44 -5.14 -0.57 -12.74
C VAL A 44 -4.80 0.31 -13.95
N GLU A 45 -5.75 1.11 -14.43
CA GLU A 45 -5.60 1.99 -15.59
C GLU A 45 -5.33 3.46 -15.21
N ASP A 46 -5.43 3.84 -13.93
CA ASP A 46 -5.14 5.22 -13.46
C ASP A 46 -3.67 5.65 -13.59
N GLY A 47 -2.81 4.76 -14.10
CA GLY A 47 -1.40 5.01 -14.37
C GLY A 47 -0.50 4.99 -13.12
N SER A 48 -1.09 4.82 -11.92
CA SER A 48 -0.36 4.68 -10.66
C SER A 48 -0.07 3.23 -10.30
N ALA A 49 -0.76 2.29 -10.95
CA ALA A 49 -0.58 0.88 -10.70
C ALA A 49 0.78 0.38 -11.22
N SER A 50 1.40 -0.48 -10.45
CA SER A 50 2.71 -1.07 -10.76
C SER A 50 2.69 -2.59 -10.60
N VAL A 51 3.46 -3.29 -11.43
CA VAL A 51 3.63 -4.74 -11.31
C VAL A 51 4.91 -5.03 -10.55
N VAL A 52 4.82 -5.94 -9.58
CA VAL A 52 5.96 -6.53 -8.90
C VAL A 52 5.92 -8.05 -9.04
N SER A 53 7.09 -8.67 -9.18
CA SER A 53 7.22 -10.13 -9.26
C SER A 53 8.18 -10.65 -8.17
N PRO A 54 7.76 -10.61 -6.90
CA PRO A 54 8.60 -11.07 -5.80
C PRO A 54 8.93 -12.56 -5.88
N ALA A 55 10.17 -12.91 -5.54
CA ALA A 55 10.54 -14.29 -5.27
C ALA A 55 9.68 -14.87 -4.14
N GLY A 56 9.26 -16.12 -4.28
CA GLY A 56 8.39 -16.79 -3.31
C GLY A 56 6.88 -16.55 -3.51
N PHE A 57 6.49 -15.80 -4.53
CA PHE A 57 5.10 -15.64 -4.94
C PHE A 57 4.79 -16.49 -6.18
N PRO A 58 3.58 -17.09 -6.27
CA PRO A 58 3.20 -17.96 -7.38
C PRO A 58 2.96 -17.20 -8.70
N GLY A 59 2.99 -15.87 -8.68
CA GLY A 59 2.77 -15.03 -9.85
C GLY A 59 2.97 -13.54 -9.56
N PRO A 60 2.76 -12.68 -10.57
CA PRO A 60 2.88 -11.25 -10.41
C PRO A 60 1.82 -10.71 -9.44
N VAL A 61 2.19 -9.64 -8.75
CA VAL A 61 1.31 -8.85 -7.89
C VAL A 61 1.20 -7.45 -8.51
N VAL A 62 0.00 -6.92 -8.59
CA VAL A 62 -0.23 -5.53 -9.03
C VAL A 62 -0.59 -4.68 -7.83
N ILE A 63 0.06 -3.54 -7.70
CA ILE A 63 -0.11 -2.61 -6.58
C ILE A 63 -0.68 -1.31 -7.13
N GLY A 64 -1.87 -0.93 -6.70
CA GLY A 64 -2.49 0.37 -7.01
C GLY A 64 -2.11 1.42 -5.98
N GLY A 65 -1.88 2.67 -6.43
CA GLY A 65 -1.22 3.69 -5.63
C GLY A 65 -1.94 5.03 -5.49
N ALA A 66 -2.70 5.49 -6.49
CA ALA A 66 -3.32 6.82 -6.48
C ALA A 66 -4.81 6.79 -6.15
N THR A 67 -5.56 5.83 -6.69
CA THR A 67 -6.99 5.66 -6.41
C THR A 67 -7.22 4.65 -5.27
N GLY A 68 -6.59 4.88 -4.12
CA GLY A 68 -6.63 3.96 -2.98
C GLY A 68 -5.51 2.90 -3.03
N ALA A 69 -5.05 2.51 -1.85
CA ALA A 69 -3.99 1.51 -1.70
C ALA A 69 -4.59 0.12 -1.92
N THR A 70 -4.22 -0.52 -3.02
CA THR A 70 -4.80 -1.79 -3.44
C THR A 70 -3.74 -2.79 -3.88
N VAL A 71 -4.08 -4.07 -3.73
CA VAL A 71 -3.25 -5.18 -4.21
C VAL A 71 -4.12 -6.13 -5.03
N PHE A 72 -3.69 -6.46 -6.23
CA PHE A 72 -4.23 -7.58 -6.99
C PHE A 72 -3.24 -8.73 -6.99
N ARG A 73 -3.74 -9.90 -6.61
CA ARG A 73 -2.98 -11.15 -6.62
C ARG A 73 -3.63 -12.13 -7.57
N LYS A 74 -2.82 -12.76 -8.42
CA LYS A 74 -3.26 -13.86 -9.26
C LYS A 74 -3.38 -15.15 -8.44
N SER A 75 -4.52 -15.82 -8.52
CA SER A 75 -4.76 -17.14 -7.94
C SER A 75 -5.43 -18.04 -8.99
N GLY A 76 -4.74 -19.09 -9.41
CA GLY A 76 -5.18 -19.89 -10.56
C GLY A 76 -5.35 -19.03 -11.82
N SER A 77 -6.54 -19.07 -12.43
CA SER A 77 -6.87 -18.28 -13.62
C SER A 77 -7.43 -16.88 -13.32
N GLY A 78 -7.71 -16.55 -12.06
CA GLY A 78 -8.40 -15.31 -11.67
C GLY A 78 -7.53 -14.34 -10.87
N TRP A 79 -7.98 -13.09 -10.82
CA TRP A 79 -7.39 -12.04 -10.00
C TRP A 79 -8.30 -11.69 -8.82
N SER A 80 -7.74 -11.77 -7.61
CA SER A 80 -8.37 -11.25 -6.40
C SER A 80 -7.78 -9.87 -6.08
N GLY A 81 -8.64 -8.86 -5.97
CA GLY A 81 -8.28 -7.53 -5.50
C GLY A 81 -8.51 -7.41 -4.00
N TYR A 82 -7.60 -6.74 -3.30
CA TYR A 82 -7.67 -6.45 -1.88
C TYR A 82 -7.58 -4.93 -1.72
N MET A 83 -8.56 -4.35 -1.04
CA MET A 83 -8.51 -2.94 -0.63
C MET A 83 -7.75 -2.85 0.69
N ILE A 84 -6.61 -2.17 0.70
CA ILE A 84 -5.91 -1.87 1.96
C ILE A 84 -6.62 -0.71 2.63
N ASP A 85 -6.76 0.40 1.89
CA ASP A 85 -7.41 1.61 2.35
C ASP A 85 -7.76 2.50 1.14
N PRO A 86 -9.04 2.86 0.94
CA PRO A 86 -9.50 3.63 -0.22
C PRO A 86 -9.02 5.08 -0.23
N ILE A 87 -8.61 5.63 0.92
CA ILE A 87 -8.12 7.01 1.05
C ILE A 87 -6.61 7.09 1.26
N SER A 88 -5.91 5.96 1.12
CA SER A 88 -4.45 5.92 1.22
C SER A 88 -3.80 5.69 -0.14
N SER A 89 -2.52 6.05 -0.22
CA SER A 89 -1.63 5.73 -1.32
C SER A 89 -0.52 4.81 -0.84
N VAL A 90 0.01 3.98 -1.74
CA VAL A 90 1.21 3.18 -1.45
C VAL A 90 2.45 4.05 -1.61
N GLN A 91 3.19 4.24 -0.53
CA GLN A 91 4.40 5.05 -0.47
C GLN A 91 5.66 4.21 -0.72
N ALA A 92 5.67 2.98 -0.21
CA ALA A 92 6.82 2.11 -0.33
C ALA A 92 6.41 0.63 -0.37
N VAL A 93 7.28 -0.17 -0.97
CA VAL A 93 7.11 -1.62 -1.10
C VAL A 93 8.42 -2.28 -0.68
N ARG A 94 8.38 -3.23 0.26
CA ARG A 94 9.57 -3.90 0.79
C ARG A 94 9.39 -5.40 0.79
N TYR A 95 10.47 -6.10 0.49
CA TYR A 95 10.51 -7.56 0.57
C TYR A 95 11.13 -7.97 1.91
N GLY A 96 10.46 -8.86 2.62
CA GLY A 96 11.00 -9.54 3.79
C GLY A 96 10.84 -11.04 3.67
N SER A 97 11.40 -11.77 4.61
CA SER A 97 11.30 -13.23 4.71
C SER A 97 9.84 -13.72 4.81
N ALA A 98 8.96 -12.93 5.43
CA ALA A 98 7.54 -13.26 5.60
C ALA A 98 6.66 -12.91 4.39
N GLY A 99 7.13 -12.04 3.48
CA GLY A 99 6.30 -11.57 2.37
C GLY A 99 6.61 -10.17 1.86
N LEU A 100 5.62 -9.62 1.17
CA LEU A 100 5.64 -8.29 0.57
C LEU A 100 4.96 -7.30 1.51
N TYR A 101 5.72 -6.32 1.97
CA TYR A 101 5.24 -5.22 2.79
C TYR A 101 4.88 -4.04 1.91
N LEU A 102 3.65 -3.58 2.03
CA LEU A 102 3.16 -2.34 1.46
C LEU A 102 2.98 -1.35 2.58
N ILE A 103 3.45 -0.15 2.31
CA ILE A 103 3.50 0.91 3.28
C ILE A 103 2.62 2.03 2.75
N THR A 104 1.58 2.37 3.49
CA THR A 104 0.50 3.24 3.02
C THR A 104 0.43 4.52 3.83
N LYS A 105 -0.06 5.58 3.18
CA LYS A 105 -0.29 6.88 3.80
C LYS A 105 -1.58 7.49 3.27
N VAL A 106 -2.41 7.98 4.19
CA VAL A 106 -3.65 8.70 3.88
C VAL A 106 -3.35 9.93 3.02
N THR A 107 -4.14 10.13 1.96
CA THR A 107 -3.95 11.17 0.92
C THR A 107 -4.84 12.40 1.10
N ARG A 108 -5.69 12.45 2.13
CA ARG A 108 -6.51 13.65 2.45
C ARG A 108 -5.66 14.80 2.98
N GLU A 109 -6.08 16.03 2.71
CA GLU A 109 -5.53 17.25 3.33
C GLU A 109 -5.61 17.14 4.86
N GLY A 110 -4.52 17.51 5.56
CA GLY A 110 -4.40 17.37 7.01
C GLY A 110 -3.65 16.12 7.47
N GLY A 111 -3.32 15.21 6.54
CA GLY A 111 -2.59 13.98 6.85
C GLY A 111 -3.41 12.96 7.61
N GLY A 112 -2.89 11.74 7.67
CA GLY A 112 -3.52 10.66 8.42
C GLY A 112 -2.49 9.62 8.86
N PRO A 113 -2.95 8.61 9.61
CA PRO A 113 -2.08 7.57 10.13
C PRO A 113 -1.38 6.84 8.99
N LEU A 114 -0.22 6.30 9.34
CA LEU A 114 0.51 5.40 8.47
C LEU A 114 -0.10 4.00 8.55
N GLY A 115 -0.11 3.28 7.43
CA GLY A 115 -0.53 1.89 7.38
C GLY A 115 0.61 0.98 6.94
N VAL A 116 0.58 -0.26 7.41
CA VAL A 116 1.41 -1.35 6.93
C VAL A 116 0.49 -2.49 6.53
N ALA A 117 0.64 -2.99 5.31
CA ALA A 117 0.02 -4.22 4.86
C ALA A 117 1.11 -5.25 4.52
N LEU A 118 0.99 -6.45 5.04
CA LEU A 118 1.81 -7.61 4.67
C LEU A 118 0.97 -8.53 3.80
N LEU A 119 1.45 -8.77 2.59
CA LEU A 119 1.03 -9.90 1.77
C LEU A 119 1.97 -11.08 2.03
N PRO A 120 1.52 -12.16 2.71
CA PRO A 120 2.40 -13.25 3.09
C PRO A 120 2.90 -14.05 1.89
N THR A 121 4.14 -14.51 1.95
CA THR A 121 4.62 -15.59 1.06
C THR A 121 3.73 -16.83 1.23
N GLY A 122 3.38 -17.50 0.14
CA GLY A 122 2.54 -18.71 0.17
C GLY A 122 1.03 -18.47 0.03
N GLY A 123 0.58 -17.23 -0.17
CA GLY A 123 -0.79 -16.95 -0.63
C GLY A 123 -1.85 -16.82 0.48
N GLY A 124 -1.44 -16.65 1.74
CA GLY A 124 -2.34 -16.37 2.86
C GLY A 124 -3.13 -15.06 2.71
N ALA A 125 -4.03 -14.79 3.66
CA ALA A 125 -4.75 -13.52 3.74
C ALA A 125 -3.79 -12.34 3.95
N LEU A 126 -4.16 -11.16 3.47
CA LEU A 126 -3.41 -9.93 3.74
C LEU A 126 -3.52 -9.61 5.23
N VAL A 127 -2.45 -9.11 5.82
CA VAL A 127 -2.43 -8.63 7.21
C VAL A 127 -2.22 -7.12 7.18
N CYS A 128 -3.16 -6.34 7.71
CA CYS A 128 -3.00 -4.89 7.78
C CYS A 128 -2.96 -4.42 9.22
N ALA A 129 -2.12 -3.41 9.45
CA ALA A 129 -1.99 -2.74 10.72
C ALA A 129 -1.89 -1.24 10.50
N GLY A 130 -2.65 -0.48 11.28
CA GLY A 130 -2.46 0.96 11.42
C GLY A 130 -1.31 1.25 12.38
N LEU A 131 -0.52 2.28 12.08
CA LEU A 131 0.49 2.82 12.97
C LEU A 131 -0.07 4.06 13.65
N ALA A 132 -0.03 4.06 14.98
CA ALA A 132 -0.46 5.22 15.76
C ALA A 132 0.45 6.42 15.46
N SER A 133 -0.14 7.55 15.05
CA SER A 133 0.60 8.80 14.85
C SER A 133 1.19 9.27 16.18
N PRO A 134 2.49 9.64 16.23
CA PRO A 134 3.07 10.24 17.42
C PRO A 134 2.42 11.59 17.68
N GLU A 135 2.11 11.90 18.95
CA GLU A 135 1.50 13.17 19.35
C GLU A 135 2.27 14.39 18.86
N ALA A 136 3.60 14.27 18.77
CA ALA A 136 4.48 15.32 18.29
C ALA A 136 4.25 15.72 16.81
N LEU A 137 3.57 14.87 16.02
CA LEU A 137 3.19 15.14 14.62
C LEU A 137 1.71 15.53 14.46
N ASN A 138 0.94 15.66 15.53
CA ASN A 138 -0.48 16.06 15.46
C ASN A 138 -0.66 17.57 15.19
N ALA A 139 0.40 18.29 14.83
CA ALA A 139 0.31 19.66 14.34
C ALA A 139 -0.02 19.67 12.83
N PRO A 140 -0.82 20.63 12.34
CA PRO A 140 -1.73 20.44 11.20
C PRO A 140 -1.11 20.23 9.80
N ALA A 141 0.20 20.04 9.67
CA ALA A 141 0.86 19.86 8.37
C ALA A 141 2.08 18.91 8.39
N GLU A 142 2.37 18.22 9.50
CA GLU A 142 3.56 17.37 9.60
C GLU A 142 3.17 15.92 9.30
N HIS A 143 3.86 15.28 8.35
CA HIS A 143 3.58 13.90 7.97
C HIS A 143 4.80 13.02 8.18
N PRO A 144 4.64 11.87 8.84
CA PRO A 144 5.68 10.87 8.85
C PRO A 144 5.83 10.31 7.43
N GLU A 145 6.99 10.53 6.82
CA GLU A 145 7.49 9.82 5.66
C GLU A 145 8.18 8.54 6.15
N PHE A 146 8.03 7.45 5.41
CA PHE A 146 8.74 6.23 5.75
C PHE A 146 10.18 6.32 5.29
N VAL A 147 11.11 5.75 6.06
CA VAL A 147 12.54 5.82 5.73
C VAL A 147 13.24 4.47 5.81
N ARG A 148 12.74 3.52 6.61
CA ARG A 148 13.35 2.19 6.67
C ARG A 148 12.39 1.15 7.21
N LEU A 149 12.48 -0.07 6.68
CA LEU A 149 11.93 -1.27 7.28
C LEU A 149 13.06 -2.30 7.43
N SER A 150 13.21 -2.87 8.61
CA SER A 150 14.16 -3.95 8.87
C SER A 150 13.49 -4.99 9.74
N LEU A 151 13.42 -6.22 9.25
CA LEU A 151 12.85 -7.38 9.94
C LEU A 151 13.83 -8.54 9.84
N ASP A 152 13.94 -9.30 10.92
CA ASP A 152 14.68 -10.56 10.94
C ASP A 152 13.84 -11.74 10.41
N ASN A 153 14.44 -12.93 10.35
CA ASN A 153 13.75 -14.13 9.87
C ASN A 153 12.61 -14.61 10.79
N ALA A 154 12.56 -14.15 12.04
CA ALA A 154 11.47 -14.41 12.97
C ALA A 154 10.36 -13.35 12.86
N GLY A 155 10.48 -12.38 11.95
CA GLY A 155 9.52 -11.28 11.80
C GLY A 155 9.66 -10.21 12.87
N LYS A 156 10.73 -10.23 13.68
CA LYS A 156 10.99 -9.16 14.65
C LYS A 156 11.78 -8.06 13.99
N GLY A 157 11.48 -6.81 14.33
CA GLY A 157 12.27 -5.70 13.85
C GLY A 157 11.56 -4.37 13.99
N SER A 158 11.86 -3.46 13.09
CA SER A 158 11.41 -2.08 13.22
C SER A 158 11.17 -1.37 11.89
N LEU A 159 10.22 -0.45 11.94
CA LEU A 159 9.95 0.55 10.93
C LEU A 159 10.40 1.92 11.45
N ILE A 160 11.10 2.67 10.61
CA ILE A 160 11.54 4.03 10.91
C ILE A 160 10.79 5.00 10.00
N ALA A 161 10.22 6.03 10.61
CA ALA A 161 9.57 7.14 9.93
C ALA A 161 10.21 8.48 10.31
N LYS A 162 10.12 9.44 9.41
CA LYS A 162 10.63 10.80 9.50
C LYS A 162 9.47 11.78 9.39
N GLY A 163 9.19 12.54 10.44
CA GLY A 163 8.25 13.65 10.37
C GLY A 163 8.97 14.92 9.95
N GLU A 164 8.64 15.45 8.77
CA GLU A 164 9.13 16.74 8.31
C GLU A 164 8.47 17.89 9.06
N ARG A 165 9.24 18.96 9.29
CA ARG A 165 8.80 20.12 10.07
C ARG A 165 9.22 21.41 9.39
N GLU A 166 8.29 22.35 9.24
CA GLU A 166 8.61 23.64 8.65
C GLU A 166 9.63 24.40 9.53
N ALA A 167 10.74 24.81 8.92
CA ALA A 167 11.83 25.56 9.56
C ALA A 167 12.41 24.93 10.83
N LYS A 168 12.29 23.60 11.00
CA LYS A 168 12.84 22.84 12.14
C LYS A 168 13.49 21.55 11.67
N PRO A 169 14.44 20.98 12.45
CA PRO A 169 14.95 19.65 12.17
C PRO A 169 13.81 18.62 12.14
N PRO A 170 13.91 17.59 11.26
CA PRO A 170 12.93 16.52 11.21
C PRO A 170 12.92 15.72 12.51
N LEU A 171 11.75 15.20 12.86
CA LEU A 171 11.59 14.24 13.95
C LEU A 171 11.69 12.83 13.41
N TRP A 172 12.28 11.92 14.19
CA TRP A 172 12.46 10.53 13.80
C TRP A 172 11.78 9.62 14.79
N PHE A 173 11.06 8.64 14.26
CA PHE A 173 10.26 7.72 15.04
C PHE A 173 10.56 6.29 14.63
N ARG A 174 10.57 5.41 15.62
CA ARG A 174 10.69 3.97 15.45
C ARG A 174 9.43 3.28 15.96
N TYR A 175 8.94 2.33 15.17
CA TYR A 175 7.88 1.38 15.52
C TYR A 175 8.50 -0.01 15.54
N ASP A 176 8.27 -0.77 16.60
CA ASP A 176 8.77 -2.14 16.72
C ASP A 176 7.65 -3.15 16.46
N THR A 177 8.00 -4.27 15.85
CA THR A 177 7.12 -5.43 15.71
C THR A 177 7.83 -6.69 16.18
N THR A 178 7.06 -7.66 16.66
CA THR A 178 7.57 -8.98 17.05
C THR A 178 6.88 -10.14 16.32
N ASP A 179 5.96 -9.82 15.40
CA ASP A 179 5.04 -10.74 14.74
C ASP A 179 4.92 -10.42 13.24
N ALA A 180 6.05 -10.11 12.61
CA ALA A 180 6.18 -9.81 11.19
C ALA A 180 5.32 -8.62 10.71
N GLY A 181 5.00 -7.68 11.60
CA GLY A 181 4.22 -6.49 11.29
C GLY A 181 2.70 -6.66 11.41
N ALA A 182 2.24 -7.76 12.00
CA ALA A 182 0.82 -7.92 12.34
C ALA A 182 0.40 -6.95 13.46
N THR A 183 1.30 -6.69 14.42
CA THR A 183 1.16 -5.63 15.42
C THR A 183 2.41 -4.77 15.48
N TRP A 184 2.21 -3.51 15.91
CA TRP A 184 3.26 -2.52 16.02
C TRP A 184 3.18 -1.81 17.36
N SER A 185 4.34 -1.47 17.93
CA SER A 185 4.43 -0.64 19.11
C SER A 185 3.93 0.78 18.83
N ALA A 186 3.65 1.53 19.90
CA ALA A 186 3.58 2.99 19.80
C ALA A 186 4.91 3.56 19.26
N ALA A 187 4.83 4.74 18.64
CA ALA A 187 5.98 5.45 18.11
C ALA A 187 6.97 5.83 19.22
N LYS A 188 8.25 5.52 19.03
CA LYS A 188 9.34 5.92 19.91
C LYS A 188 10.21 6.96 19.21
N ALA A 189 10.40 8.12 19.82
CA ALA A 189 11.34 9.11 19.30
C ALA A 189 12.78 8.56 19.34
N ILE A 190 13.51 8.73 18.25
CA ILE A 190 14.91 8.30 18.10
C ILE A 190 15.76 9.45 17.53
N PRO A 191 17.09 9.42 17.70
CA PRO A 191 17.99 10.23 16.89
C PRO A 191 17.85 9.87 15.41
N GLY A 192 18.17 10.81 14.51
CA GLY A 192 18.21 10.55 13.08
C GLY A 192 19.16 9.38 12.75
N PRO A 193 18.73 8.38 11.95
CA PRO A 193 19.57 7.25 11.62
C PRO A 193 20.70 7.66 10.66
N ALA A 194 21.82 6.94 10.72
CA ALA A 194 22.84 7.03 9.69
C ALA A 194 22.33 6.31 8.43
N GLY A 195 21.88 7.09 7.45
CA GLY A 195 21.37 6.60 6.17
C GLY A 195 19.84 6.54 6.07
N THR A 196 19.36 6.57 4.83
CA THR A 196 17.95 6.46 4.45
C THR A 196 17.83 5.32 3.46
N ASP A 197 17.58 4.11 3.94
CA ASP A 197 17.41 2.96 3.05
C ASP A 197 15.94 2.85 2.65
N LEU A 198 15.56 3.62 1.63
CA LEU A 198 14.42 3.27 0.81
C LEU A 198 14.76 3.38 -0.68
N ASP A 199 14.77 2.24 -1.37
CA ASP A 199 14.57 2.26 -2.82
C ASP A 199 13.09 2.54 -3.09
N ALA A 200 12.78 3.50 -3.96
CA ALA A 200 11.47 3.51 -4.58
C ALA A 200 11.24 2.11 -5.19
N PRO A 201 10.03 1.53 -5.09
CA PRO A 201 9.76 0.27 -5.77
C PRO A 201 10.25 0.35 -7.23
N ASP A 202 10.88 -0.72 -7.72
CA ASP A 202 11.16 -0.85 -9.15
C ASP A 202 9.81 -1.04 -9.86
N GLN A 203 9.18 0.10 -10.16
CA GLN A 203 7.83 0.18 -10.67
C GLN A 203 7.86 0.02 -12.17
N THR A 204 7.52 -1.19 -12.64
CA THR A 204 7.13 -1.37 -14.03
C THR A 204 5.65 -1.08 -14.18
N LYS A 205 5.30 -0.22 -15.14
CA LYS A 205 3.89 0.05 -15.50
C LYS A 205 3.17 -1.26 -15.79
N VAL A 206 1.92 -1.34 -15.36
CA VAL A 206 1.05 -2.49 -15.66
C VAL A 206 0.91 -2.66 -17.17
N PRO A 207 1.32 -3.80 -17.76
CA PRO A 207 1.09 -4.06 -19.17
C PRO A 207 -0.41 -4.09 -19.47
N ALA A 208 -0.84 -3.52 -20.60
CA ALA A 208 -2.25 -3.45 -20.98
C ALA A 208 -2.95 -4.81 -21.07
N ALA A 209 -2.21 -5.89 -21.37
CA ALA A 209 -2.74 -7.25 -21.31
C ALA A 209 -3.12 -7.66 -19.88
N LEU A 210 -2.26 -7.35 -18.91
CA LEU A 210 -2.46 -7.66 -17.50
C LEU A 210 -3.61 -6.85 -16.90
N ALA A 211 -3.67 -5.55 -17.21
CA ALA A 211 -4.77 -4.68 -16.81
C ALA A 211 -6.14 -5.23 -17.27
N ARG A 212 -6.21 -5.75 -18.50
CA ARG A 212 -7.43 -6.38 -19.04
C ARG A 212 -7.78 -7.69 -18.34
N GLU A 213 -6.81 -8.52 -17.99
CA GLU A 213 -7.05 -9.74 -17.21
C GLU A 213 -7.64 -9.42 -15.84
N ILE A 214 -7.08 -8.42 -15.14
CA ILE A 214 -7.55 -7.99 -13.82
C ILE A 214 -8.97 -7.44 -13.90
N ALA A 215 -9.24 -6.59 -14.89
CA ALA A 215 -10.56 -6.01 -15.12
C ALA A 215 -11.65 -7.03 -15.50
N ALA A 216 -11.26 -8.18 -16.05
CA ALA A 216 -12.18 -9.24 -16.48
C ALA A 216 -12.44 -10.32 -15.42
N SER A 217 -11.67 -10.32 -14.33
CA SER A 217 -11.80 -11.25 -13.18
C SER A 217 -12.80 -10.73 -12.17
#